data_AF-A0A1Q9V1P1-F1
#
_entry.id   AF-A0A1Q9V1P1-F1
#
_cell.length_a   1.000
_cell.length_b   1.000
_cell.length_c   1.000
_cell.angle_alpha   90.00
_cell.angle_beta   90.00
_cell.angle_gamma   90.00
#
_symmetry.space_group_name_H-M   'P 1'
#
loop_
_entity.id
_entity.type
_entity.pdbx_description
1 polymer ?
#
loop_
_entity_poly.entity_id
_entity_poly.type
_entity_poly.pdbx_seq_one_letter_code
_entity_poly.pdbx_strand_id
1 'polypeptide(L)'
;MQRERRENPYPFDWQLAAGAGLAVLLGVPVLGLHLGRILANLTVGAGLTLTAQDEIFTCLPGLLRGDAAAGLDPAPDSEVATAVALWAWSGGMTLTLAMLGIWATAWWWQRHGPGKVLGTATKDEAEQLLGSSRLRRHRHVIRPDLYPRRTLGDRLVGILTWTQPEHAPEQVDGPAEAGRS
;
A
#
# COMPACT_ATOMS: atom_id res chain seq x y z
N MET A 1 -11.03 -31.60 -10.43
CA MET A 1 -11.54 -30.21 -10.53
C MET A 1 -12.14 -29.64 -9.24
N GLN A 2 -12.50 -30.41 -8.19
CA GLN A 2 -13.01 -29.83 -6.92
C GLN A 2 -11.99 -29.62 -5.80
N ARG A 3 -10.76 -30.16 -5.90
CA ARG A 3 -9.71 -29.99 -4.88
C ARG A 3 -9.11 -28.58 -4.84
N GLU A 4 -9.01 -27.95 -6.01
CA GLU A 4 -8.44 -26.61 -6.21
C GLU A 4 -9.30 -25.47 -5.63
N ARG A 5 -10.57 -25.75 -5.29
CA ARG A 5 -11.52 -24.78 -4.73
C ARG A 5 -11.55 -24.74 -3.19
N ARG A 6 -10.76 -25.60 -2.52
CA ARG A 6 -10.73 -25.75 -1.05
C ARG A 6 -9.41 -25.33 -0.40
N GLU A 7 -8.43 -24.89 -1.19
CA GLU A 7 -7.29 -24.16 -0.63
C GLU A 7 -7.78 -22.75 -0.31
N ASN A 8 -8.20 -22.56 0.94
CA ASN A 8 -8.29 -21.23 1.50
C ASN A 8 -6.85 -20.69 1.55
N PRO A 9 -6.52 -19.60 0.83
CA PRO A 9 -5.23 -18.96 1.00
C PRO A 9 -5.10 -18.64 2.48
N TYR A 10 -4.05 -19.15 3.12
CA TYR A 10 -3.83 -18.87 4.53
C TYR A 10 -3.85 -17.35 4.72
N PRO A 11 -4.77 -16.80 5.53
CA PRO A 11 -4.89 -15.36 5.65
C PRO A 11 -3.56 -14.84 6.18
N PHE A 12 -3.05 -13.79 5.53
CA PHE A 12 -1.82 -13.12 5.95
C PHE A 12 -1.95 -12.75 7.44
N ASP A 13 -1.28 -13.53 8.28
CA ASP A 13 -1.31 -13.43 9.71
C ASP A 13 -0.24 -12.44 10.15
N TRP A 14 -0.63 -11.55 11.07
CA TRP A 14 0.25 -10.52 11.61
C TRP A 14 1.53 -11.09 12.25
N GLN A 15 1.56 -12.40 12.55
CA GLN A 15 2.71 -13.12 13.07
C GLN A 15 3.93 -13.04 12.14
N LEU A 16 3.75 -13.14 10.82
CA LEU A 16 4.83 -12.99 9.85
C LEU A 16 5.38 -11.56 9.84
N ALA A 17 4.49 -10.58 9.87
CA ALA A 17 4.87 -9.17 9.95
C ALA A 17 5.57 -8.84 11.28
N ALA A 18 5.10 -9.39 12.40
CA ALA A 18 5.71 -9.23 13.71
C ALA A 18 7.07 -9.92 13.79
N GLY A 19 7.19 -11.15 13.26
CA GLY A 19 8.45 -11.87 13.18
C GLY A 19 9.48 -11.13 12.32
N ALA A 20 9.08 -10.61 11.17
CA ALA A 20 9.92 -9.77 10.33
C ALA A 20 10.32 -8.47 11.05
N GLY A 21 9.38 -7.80 11.72
CA GLY A 21 9.65 -6.61 12.52
C GLY A 21 10.65 -6.86 13.63
N LEU A 22 10.53 -7.99 14.34
CA LEU A 22 11.47 -8.39 15.39
C LEU A 22 12.85 -8.73 14.82
N ALA A 23 12.91 -9.47 13.71
CA ALA A 23 14.16 -9.79 13.04
C ALA A 23 14.89 -8.52 12.56
N VAL A 24 14.16 -7.53 12.03
CA VAL A 24 14.71 -6.23 11.65
C VAL A 24 15.18 -5.47 12.89
N LEU A 25 14.36 -5.38 13.94
CA LEU A 25 14.66 -4.66 15.17
C LEU A 25 15.94 -5.15 15.84
N LEU A 26 16.15 -6.47 15.87
CA LEU A 26 17.32 -7.08 16.50
C LEU A 26 18.50 -7.22 15.55
N GLY A 27 18.25 -7.57 14.28
CA GLY A 27 19.29 -7.86 13.29
C GLY A 27 19.96 -6.61 12.74
N VAL A 28 19.20 -5.54 12.46
CA VAL A 28 19.75 -4.31 11.85
C VAL A 28 20.80 -3.63 12.74
N PRO A 29 20.60 -3.46 14.06
CA PRO A 29 21.63 -2.89 14.92
C PRO A 29 22.90 -3.74 14.99
N VAL A 30 22.76 -5.07 15.06
CA VAL A 30 23.92 -5.99 15.10
C VAL A 30 24.71 -5.91 13.80
N LEU A 31 24.02 -5.99 12.65
CA LEU A 31 24.66 -5.84 11.34
C LEU A 31 25.29 -4.46 11.16
N GLY A 32 24.58 -3.41 11.59
CA GLY A 32 25.07 -2.03 11.54
C GLY A 32 26.33 -1.82 12.37
N LEU A 33 26.41 -2.44 13.55
CA LEU A 33 27.59 -2.37 14.40
C LEU A 33 28.81 -3.08 13.78
N HIS A 34 28.62 -4.29 13.25
CA HIS A 34 29.72 -5.04 12.61
C HIS A 34 30.19 -4.39 11.29
N LEU A 35 29.26 -3.99 10.42
CA LEU A 35 29.58 -3.30 9.17
C LEU A 35 30.17 -1.90 9.43
N GLY A 36 29.65 -1.20 10.44
CA GLY A 36 30.18 0.07 10.91
C GLY A 36 31.60 -0.06 11.43
N ARG A 37 31.89 -1.10 12.22
CA ARG A 37 33.25 -1.41 12.68
C ARG A 37 34.21 -1.67 11.52
N ILE A 38 33.81 -2.49 10.54
CA ILE A 38 34.62 -2.77 9.35
C ILE A 38 34.95 -1.46 8.65
N LEU A 39 33.96 -0.59 8.44
CA LEU A 39 34.15 0.68 7.74
C LEU A 39 35.01 1.66 8.55
N ALA A 40 34.81 1.74 9.86
CA ALA A 40 35.64 2.55 10.75
C ALA A 40 37.11 2.11 10.71
N ASN A 41 37.38 0.80 10.85
CA ASN A 41 38.72 0.24 10.79
C ASN A 41 39.36 0.41 9.40
N LEU A 42 38.58 0.33 8.31
CA LEU A 42 39.07 0.66 6.97
C LEU A 42 39.52 2.12 6.86
N THR A 43 38.81 3.07 7.48
CA THR A 43 39.18 4.49 7.39
C THR A 43 40.48 4.86 8.09
N VAL A 44 40.93 4.06 9.06
CA VAL A 44 42.20 4.26 9.78
C VAL A 44 43.33 3.34 9.28
N GLY A 45 43.07 2.54 8.26
CA GLY A 45 44.06 1.65 7.65
C GLY A 45 44.21 0.29 8.34
N ALA A 46 43.31 -0.08 9.26
CA ALA A 46 43.31 -1.39 9.91
C ALA A 46 42.80 -2.55 9.05
N GLY A 47 42.37 -2.25 7.82
CA GLY A 47 41.95 -3.25 6.86
C GLY A 47 40.58 -3.86 7.16
N LEU A 48 40.28 -4.97 6.48
CA LEU A 48 39.02 -5.70 6.65
C LEU A 48 39.06 -6.52 7.94
N THR A 49 38.41 -6.00 8.97
CA THR A 49 38.27 -6.65 10.27
C THR A 49 36.99 -7.48 10.30
N LEU A 50 37.06 -8.72 9.83
CA LEU A 50 35.93 -9.66 9.87
C LEU A 50 35.88 -10.37 11.23
N THR A 51 34.73 -10.34 11.89
CA THR A 51 34.53 -11.06 13.16
C THR A 51 34.36 -12.55 12.89
N ALA A 52 34.97 -13.41 13.71
CA ALA A 52 34.66 -14.83 13.70
C ALA A 52 33.19 -15.07 14.08
N GLN A 53 32.59 -16.14 13.56
CA GLN A 53 31.15 -16.37 13.68
C GLN A 53 30.69 -16.58 15.14
N ASP A 54 31.55 -17.19 15.95
CA ASP A 54 31.38 -17.42 17.39
C ASP A 54 31.53 -16.15 18.24
N GLU A 55 32.24 -15.15 17.73
CA GLU A 55 32.48 -13.87 18.42
C GLU A 55 31.42 -12.79 18.09
N ILE A 56 30.55 -13.01 17.10
CA ILE A 56 29.56 -12.01 16.64
C ILE A 56 28.73 -11.40 17.77
N PHE A 57 28.33 -12.22 18.75
CA PHE A 57 27.51 -11.76 19.88
C PHE A 57 28.33 -11.48 21.14
N THR A 58 29.41 -12.23 21.35
CA THR A 58 30.28 -12.13 22.54
C THR A 58 31.04 -10.81 22.57
N CYS A 59 31.41 -10.26 21.42
CA CYS A 59 32.14 -8.99 21.33
C CYS A 59 31.25 -7.73 21.45
N LEU A 60 29.91 -7.87 21.40
CA LEU A 60 28.98 -6.73 21.42
C LEU A 60 29.18 -5.79 22.62
N PRO A 61 29.35 -6.27 23.86
CA PRO A 61 29.59 -5.38 25.00
C PRO A 61 30.87 -4.55 24.87
N GLY A 62 31.92 -5.09 24.23
CA GLY A 62 33.16 -4.35 23.94
C GLY A 62 32.94 -3.26 22.90
N LEU A 63 32.26 -3.60 21.79
CA LEU A 63 31.92 -2.65 20.74
C LEU A 63 31.03 -1.51 21.25
N LEU A 64 30.05 -1.81 22.12
CA LEU A 64 29.20 -0.81 22.74
C LEU A 64 29.96 0.13 23.68
N ARG A 65 31.08 -0.31 24.26
CA ARG A 65 31.99 0.54 25.05
C ARG A 65 32.95 1.36 24.18
N GLY A 66 32.97 1.13 22.87
CA GLY A 66 33.85 1.85 21.93
C GLY A 66 35.11 1.09 21.54
N ASP A 67 35.26 -0.17 21.92
CA ASP A 67 36.43 -1.00 21.55
C ASP A 67 36.25 -1.58 20.15
N ALA A 68 36.91 -0.98 19.15
CA ALA A 68 36.86 -1.40 17.75
C ALA A 68 37.66 -2.69 17.46
N ALA A 69 38.43 -3.20 18.42
CA ALA A 69 39.19 -4.44 18.31
C ALA A 69 38.49 -5.64 18.97
N ALA A 70 37.38 -5.41 19.68
CA ALA A 70 36.68 -6.45 20.42
C ALA A 70 36.31 -7.65 19.52
N GLY A 71 36.66 -8.87 19.98
CA GLY A 71 36.37 -10.13 19.29
C GLY A 71 37.17 -10.38 18.01
N LEU A 72 38.27 -9.64 17.79
CA LEU A 72 39.22 -9.90 16.71
C LEU A 72 40.38 -10.76 17.22
N ASP A 73 40.54 -11.93 16.60
CA ASP A 73 41.69 -12.82 16.80
C ASP A 73 42.19 -13.33 15.43
N PRO A 74 43.44 -13.00 15.02
CA PRO A 74 44.39 -12.13 15.71
C PRO A 74 43.94 -10.66 15.73
N ALA A 75 44.36 -9.94 16.78
CA ALA A 75 44.20 -8.50 16.83
C ALA A 75 44.97 -7.84 15.67
N PRO A 76 44.42 -6.78 15.04
CA PRO A 76 45.10 -6.10 13.95
C PRO A 76 46.41 -5.44 14.41
N ASP A 77 47.48 -5.57 13.62
CA ASP A 77 48.81 -5.00 13.90
C ASP A 77 48.87 -3.46 13.81
N SER A 78 47.84 -2.85 13.23
CA SER A 78 47.70 -1.43 12.93
C SER A 78 46.76 -0.71 13.90
N GLU A 79 46.81 0.62 13.92
CA GLU A 79 45.92 1.44 14.75
C GLU A 79 44.43 1.19 14.43
N VAL A 80 43.66 0.87 15.47
CA VAL A 80 42.22 0.62 15.38
C VAL A 80 41.42 1.90 15.53
N ALA A 81 40.19 1.90 15.00
CA ALA A 81 39.36 3.09 15.00
C ALA A 81 39.03 3.57 16.41
N THR A 82 38.97 4.89 16.59
CA THR A 82 38.53 5.50 17.84
C THR A 82 37.07 5.18 18.15
N ALA A 83 36.68 5.23 19.43
CA ALA A 83 35.29 4.99 19.86
C ALA A 83 34.27 5.90 19.14
N VAL A 84 34.64 7.17 18.91
CA VAL A 84 33.78 8.12 18.20
C VAL A 84 33.59 7.71 16.74
N ALA A 85 34.67 7.32 16.05
CA ALA A 85 34.60 6.84 14.67
C ALA A 85 33.78 5.55 14.58
N LEU A 86 33.98 4.61 15.51
CA LEU A 86 33.19 3.37 15.59
C LEU A 86 31.70 3.67 15.72
N TRP A 87 31.29 4.53 16.66
CA TRP A 87 29.88 4.86 16.85
C TRP A 87 29.29 5.64 15.69
N ALA A 88 30.04 6.58 15.10
CA ALA A 88 29.57 7.35 13.95
C ALA A 88 29.29 6.44 12.74
N TRP A 89 30.24 5.57 12.40
CA TRP A 89 30.07 4.62 11.29
C TRP A 89 28.99 3.57 11.58
N SER A 90 28.92 3.06 12.81
CA SER A 90 27.90 2.09 13.22
C SER A 90 26.49 2.68 13.21
N GLY A 91 26.33 3.90 13.73
CA GLY A 91 25.07 4.63 13.69
C GLY A 91 24.65 4.95 12.25
N GLY A 92 25.59 5.42 11.42
CA GLY A 92 25.37 5.68 10.01
C GLY A 92 24.93 4.43 9.26
N MET A 93 25.64 3.31 9.43
CA MET A 93 25.32 2.05 8.78
C MET A 93 23.97 1.48 9.24
N THR A 94 23.69 1.53 10.55
CA THR A 94 22.39 1.12 11.10
C THR A 94 21.25 1.93 10.46
N LEU A 95 21.42 3.25 10.35
CA LEU A 95 20.44 4.13 9.72
C LEU A 95 20.27 3.81 8.22
N THR A 96 21.37 3.61 7.49
CA THR A 96 21.32 3.23 6.07
C THR A 96 20.60 1.91 5.85
N LEU A 97 20.91 0.88 6.65
CA LEU A 97 20.25 -0.43 6.58
C LEU A 97 18.76 -0.33 6.93
N ALA A 98 18.42 0.44 7.96
CA ALA A 98 17.02 0.67 8.34
C ALA A 98 16.25 1.38 7.22
N MET A 99 16.82 2.44 6.62
CA MET A 99 16.21 3.14 5.49
C MET A 99 16.03 2.22 4.27
N LEU A 100 17.05 1.42 3.93
CA LEU A 100 16.98 0.47 2.84
C LEU A 100 15.92 -0.61 3.10
N GLY A 101 15.83 -1.11 4.33
CA GLY A 101 14.83 -2.08 4.76
C GLY A 101 13.40 -1.51 4.67
N ILE A 102 13.18 -0.29 5.14
CA ILE A 102 11.89 0.42 5.02
C ILE A 102 11.53 0.60 3.55
N TRP A 103 12.49 1.07 2.73
CA TRP A 103 12.28 1.27 1.30
C TRP A 103 11.94 -0.04 0.57
N ALA A 104 12.70 -1.11 0.83
CA ALA A 104 12.46 -2.42 0.24
C ALA A 104 11.11 -3.00 0.67
N THR A 105 10.75 -2.84 1.94
CA THR A 105 9.44 -3.28 2.47
C THR A 105 8.31 -2.49 1.83
N ALA A 106 8.43 -1.16 1.73
CA ALA A 106 7.43 -0.31 1.09
C ALA A 106 7.28 -0.65 -0.40
N TRP A 107 8.39 -0.84 -1.11
CA TRP A 107 8.40 -1.26 -2.51
C TRP A 107 7.72 -2.63 -2.70
N TRP A 108 8.07 -3.60 -1.86
CA TRP A 108 7.45 -4.93 -1.89
C TRP A 108 5.96 -4.86 -1.59
N TRP A 109 5.56 -4.08 -0.59
CA TRP A 109 4.16 -3.89 -0.21
C TRP A 109 3.35 -3.20 -1.32
N GLN A 110 3.92 -2.21 -2.00
CA GLN A 110 3.26 -1.57 -3.15
C GLN A 110 3.10 -2.53 -4.34
N ARG A 111 4.06 -3.45 -4.53
CA ARG A 111 4.05 -4.40 -5.66
C ARG A 111 3.18 -5.63 -5.41
N HIS A 112 3.21 -6.17 -4.20
CA HIS A 112 2.63 -7.46 -3.82
C HIS A 112 1.58 -7.37 -2.69
N GLY A 113 1.25 -6.16 -2.22
CA GLY A 113 0.39 -5.97 -1.07
C GLY A 113 -1.04 -6.50 -1.24
N PRO A 114 -1.71 -6.81 -0.12
CA PRO A 114 -3.02 -7.49 -0.06
C PRO A 114 -4.18 -6.67 -0.66
N GLY A 115 -3.95 -5.42 -1.08
CA GLY A 115 -4.92 -4.59 -1.80
C GLY A 115 -5.17 -5.04 -3.26
N LYS A 116 -4.39 -6.00 -3.79
CA LYS A 116 -4.75 -6.69 -5.02
C LYS A 116 -5.79 -7.74 -4.71
N VAL A 117 -7.06 -7.39 -4.89
CA VAL A 117 -8.19 -8.31 -4.81
C VAL A 117 -7.98 -9.42 -5.86
N LEU A 118 -7.40 -10.54 -5.42
CA LEU A 118 -7.35 -11.79 -6.18
C LEU A 118 -8.80 -12.23 -6.39
N GLY A 119 -9.33 -11.93 -7.59
CA GLY A 119 -10.72 -12.20 -7.94
C GLY A 119 -11.44 -11.08 -8.70
N THR A 120 -10.89 -9.86 -8.75
CA THR A 120 -11.35 -8.85 -9.72
C THR A 120 -10.48 -8.95 -10.96
N ALA A 121 -11.04 -9.46 -12.06
CA ALA A 121 -10.40 -9.36 -13.38
C ALA A 121 -9.93 -7.92 -13.57
N THR A 122 -8.69 -7.74 -14.03
CA THR A 122 -8.20 -6.40 -14.38
C THR A 122 -9.12 -5.76 -15.41
N LYS A 123 -9.19 -4.43 -15.52
CA LYS A 123 -10.11 -3.78 -16.47
C LYS A 123 -9.96 -4.33 -17.89
N ASP A 124 -8.73 -4.60 -18.32
CA ASP A 124 -8.45 -5.18 -19.63
C ASP A 124 -8.90 -6.65 -19.75
N GLU A 125 -8.76 -7.42 -18.67
CA GLU A 125 -9.18 -8.82 -18.62
C GLU A 125 -10.71 -8.95 -18.52
N ALA A 126 -11.37 -8.02 -17.82
CA ALA A 126 -12.83 -7.85 -17.84
C ALA A 126 -13.32 -7.37 -19.23
N GLU A 127 -12.56 -6.49 -19.89
CA GLU A 127 -12.83 -6.06 -21.27
C GLU A 127 -12.69 -7.23 -22.25
N GLN A 128 -11.67 -8.07 -22.10
CA GLN A 128 -11.44 -9.25 -22.94
C GLN A 128 -12.47 -10.37 -22.70
N LEU A 129 -12.77 -10.68 -21.44
CA LEU A 129 -13.64 -11.81 -21.08
C LEU A 129 -15.13 -11.48 -21.21
N LEU A 130 -15.54 -10.26 -20.84
CA LEU A 130 -16.95 -9.86 -20.86
C LEU A 130 -17.29 -8.96 -22.04
N GLY A 131 -16.30 -8.38 -22.74
CA GLY A 131 -16.57 -7.39 -23.77
C GLY A 131 -17.32 -6.19 -23.19
N SER A 132 -16.91 -5.68 -22.02
CA SER A 132 -17.69 -4.70 -21.26
C SER A 132 -18.04 -3.44 -22.07
N SER A 133 -17.10 -2.94 -22.90
CA SER A 133 -17.38 -1.87 -23.87
C SER A 133 -18.39 -2.28 -24.94
N ARG A 134 -18.38 -3.54 -25.38
CA ARG A 134 -19.34 -4.07 -26.36
C ARG A 134 -20.74 -4.21 -25.74
N LEU A 135 -20.84 -4.68 -24.50
CA LEU A 135 -22.08 -4.70 -23.72
C LEU A 135 -22.64 -3.28 -23.50
N ARG A 136 -21.78 -2.32 -23.15
CA ARG A 136 -22.16 -0.90 -23.05
C ARG A 136 -22.64 -0.32 -24.37
N ARG A 137 -22.01 -0.70 -25.49
CA ARG A 137 -22.42 -0.28 -26.84
C ARG A 137 -23.80 -0.81 -27.22
N HIS A 138 -24.12 -2.03 -26.82
CA HIS A 138 -25.42 -2.67 -27.07
C HIS A 138 -26.42 -2.51 -25.92
N ARG A 139 -26.19 -1.58 -24.98
CA ARG A 139 -27.07 -1.36 -23.82
C ARG A 139 -28.54 -1.13 -24.18
N HIS A 140 -28.80 -0.54 -25.34
CA HIS A 140 -30.15 -0.28 -25.85
C HIS A 140 -30.88 -1.54 -26.35
N VAL A 141 -30.15 -2.62 -26.65
CA VAL A 141 -30.70 -3.95 -26.99
C VAL A 141 -30.92 -4.77 -25.72
N ILE A 142 -29.99 -4.65 -24.76
CA ILE A 142 -30.00 -5.42 -23.50
C ILE A 142 -31.02 -4.86 -22.50
N ARG A 143 -31.16 -3.53 -22.44
CA ARG A 143 -32.07 -2.80 -21.54
C ARG A 143 -32.95 -1.83 -22.33
N PRO A 144 -33.89 -2.36 -23.16
CA PRO A 144 -34.80 -1.52 -23.93
C PRO A 144 -35.81 -0.76 -23.04
N ASP A 145 -36.02 -1.25 -21.81
CA ASP A 145 -36.83 -0.63 -20.75
C ASP A 145 -36.30 0.74 -20.32
N LEU A 146 -34.98 0.89 -20.25
CA LEU A 146 -34.33 2.14 -19.82
C LEU A 146 -34.05 3.11 -20.97
N TYR A 147 -34.07 2.62 -22.22
CA TYR A 147 -33.77 3.42 -23.41
C TYR A 147 -34.87 3.24 -24.47
N PRO A 148 -36.08 3.79 -24.23
CA PRO A 148 -37.14 3.75 -25.22
C PRO A 148 -36.67 4.43 -26.51
N ARG A 149 -36.88 3.76 -27.65
CA ARG A 149 -36.68 4.40 -28.95
C ARG A 149 -37.73 5.48 -29.08
N ARG A 150 -37.32 6.75 -29.09
CA ARG A 150 -38.18 7.86 -29.54
C ARG A 150 -38.62 7.56 -30.97
N THR A 151 -39.83 7.07 -31.13
CA THR A 151 -40.50 6.95 -32.42
C THR A 151 -41.08 8.32 -32.77
N LEU A 152 -41.21 8.58 -34.07
CA LEU A 152 -41.74 9.86 -34.59
C LEU A 152 -43.13 10.19 -34.03
N GLY A 153 -43.90 9.19 -33.59
CA GLY A 153 -45.20 9.36 -32.92
C GLY A 153 -45.12 10.17 -31.63
N ASP A 154 -44.10 9.98 -30.80
CA ASP A 154 -43.93 10.74 -29.54
C ASP A 154 -43.68 12.23 -29.79
N ARG A 155 -43.07 12.59 -30.92
CA ARG A 155 -42.86 14.00 -31.30
C ARG A 155 -44.14 14.67 -31.81
N LEU A 156 -45.07 13.90 -32.37
CA LEU A 156 -46.35 14.42 -32.86
C LEU A 156 -47.37 14.55 -31.71
N VAL A 157 -47.36 13.62 -30.75
CA VAL A 157 -48.21 13.70 -29.56
C VAL A 157 -47.86 14.94 -28.72
N GLY A 158 -46.58 15.25 -28.52
CA GLY A 158 -46.18 16.46 -27.78
C GLY A 158 -46.56 17.79 -28.45
N ILE A 159 -46.84 17.79 -29.76
CA ILE A 159 -47.32 18.98 -30.49
C ILE A 159 -48.85 19.10 -30.39
N LEU A 160 -49.58 17.97 -30.39
CA LEU A 160 -51.04 17.94 -30.30
C LEU A 160 -51.57 18.17 -28.87
N THR A 161 -50.78 17.90 -27.83
CA THR A 161 -51.19 18.10 -26.43
C THR A 161 -51.11 19.55 -25.95
N TRP A 162 -50.64 20.49 -26.78
CA TRP A 162 -50.54 21.92 -26.44
C TRP A 162 -51.76 22.76 -26.87
N THR A 163 -52.77 22.17 -27.50
CA THR A 163 -53.96 22.89 -28.03
C THR A 163 -55.26 22.50 -27.33
N GLN A 164 -55.27 22.40 -26.00
CA GLN A 164 -56.51 22.29 -25.23
C GLN A 164 -56.70 23.55 -24.37
N PRO A 165 -57.53 24.52 -24.77
CA PRO A 165 -57.83 25.69 -23.95
C PRO A 165 -58.84 25.29 -22.87
N GLU A 166 -58.43 25.34 -21.61
CA GLU A 166 -59.31 25.16 -20.46
C GLU A 166 -60.37 26.28 -20.44
N HIS A 167 -61.64 25.88 -20.40
CA HIS A 167 -62.77 26.79 -20.20
C HIS A 167 -62.73 27.39 -18.79
N ALA A 168 -62.98 28.70 -18.74
CA ALA A 168 -62.96 29.55 -17.57
C ALA A 168 -63.92 29.10 -16.45
N PRO A 169 -63.55 29.26 -15.16
CA PRO A 169 -64.51 29.23 -14.08
C PRO A 169 -65.25 30.58 -13.96
N GLU A 170 -66.56 30.42 -13.89
CA GLU A 170 -67.63 31.40 -13.69
C GLU A 170 -67.49 32.18 -12.38
N GLN A 171 -67.62 33.50 -12.50
CA GLN A 171 -67.61 34.50 -11.43
C GLN A 171 -68.99 34.50 -10.75
N VAL A 172 -69.06 34.24 -9.44
CA VAL A 172 -70.27 34.41 -8.63
C VAL A 172 -69.99 35.40 -7.51
N ASP A 173 -70.69 36.54 -7.56
CA ASP A 173 -70.66 37.65 -6.60
C ASP A 173 -71.58 37.40 -5.38
N GLY A 174 -71.01 37.56 -4.17
CA GLY A 174 -71.61 38.11 -2.93
C GLY A 174 -72.72 37.34 -2.17
N PRO A 175 -73.08 37.74 -0.91
CA PRO A 175 -72.58 38.83 -0.07
C PRO A 175 -72.22 38.44 1.39
N ALA A 176 -71.86 39.47 2.17
CA ALA A 176 -71.32 39.49 3.54
C ALA A 176 -72.31 39.17 4.67
N GLU A 177 -71.80 38.55 5.75
CA GLU A 177 -72.25 38.67 7.16
C GLU A 177 -71.05 38.30 8.06
N ALA A 178 -70.50 39.20 8.89
CA ALA A 178 -70.96 39.68 10.21
C ALA A 178 -70.33 38.88 11.37
N GLY A 179 -69.82 39.61 12.36
CA GLY A 179 -68.84 39.15 13.34
C GLY A 179 -69.33 38.27 14.50
N ARG A 180 -68.36 37.99 15.39
CA ARG A 180 -68.38 37.45 16.78
C ARG A 180 -67.25 36.41 16.85
N SER A 181 -66.37 36.35 17.84
CA SER A 181 -66.10 37.08 19.08
C SER A 181 -64.77 36.51 19.58
#